data_AF-A0A5B8LJJ1-F1
#
_entry.id   AF-A0A5B8LJJ1-F1
#
_cell.length_a   1.000
_cell.length_b   1.000
_cell.length_c   1.000
_cell.angle_alpha   90.00
_cell.angle_beta   90.00
_cell.angle_gamma   90.00
#
_symmetry.space_group_name_H-M   'P 1'
#
loop_
_entity.id
_entity.type
_entity.pdbx_description
1 polymer ?
#
loop_
_entity_poly.entity_id
_entity_poly.type
_entity_poly.pdbx_seq_one_letter_code
_entity_poly.pdbx_strand_id
1 'polypeptide(L)'
;MTDSPIAPDMGAANASGVLTTARPLFQPADPLAKLNLSREMLDDQRIVGFNNRDRRSRAYHLLRAQVTKIMKRNNWRMIGVTSATPDAGKTFTSINLAAALAATAGTTVVLADLDLRRGSIWDTFGNPTDKGLSDYLEGKIDNPRDIACRINESKLVIVPTIRSEAPSSELLASDRFRSFIEQLRAMPQDVLMIFDLPPVFADDDAIMCMEYLDAYLLVVDHGVSTARQIEETVRLLHPAPCLGTVLNRYKGGFADPYGYGYGDRYGMKSYD
;
A
#
# COMPACT_ATOMS: atom_id res chain seq x y z
N MET A 1 -27.70 27.92 38.38
CA MET A 1 -28.00 26.77 37.51
C MET A 1 -27.19 26.99 36.24
N THR A 2 -26.03 26.37 36.17
CA THR A 2 -25.03 26.54 35.11
C THR A 2 -24.98 25.23 34.33
N ASP A 3 -25.37 25.28 33.06
CA ASP A 3 -25.34 24.15 32.14
C ASP A 3 -23.90 23.71 31.87
N SER A 4 -23.59 22.45 32.19
CA SER A 4 -22.39 21.76 31.74
C SER A 4 -22.60 21.29 30.29
N PRO A 5 -21.60 21.44 29.39
CA PRO A 5 -21.68 20.87 28.06
C PRO A 5 -21.46 19.36 28.11
N ILE A 6 -22.42 18.62 27.52
CA ILE A 6 -22.37 17.18 27.29
C ILE A 6 -21.25 16.90 26.28
N ALA A 7 -20.23 16.13 26.68
CA ALA A 7 -19.22 15.62 25.78
C ALA A 7 -19.84 14.65 24.77
N PRO A 8 -19.44 14.68 23.48
CA PRO A 8 -19.92 13.70 22.52
C PRO A 8 -19.36 12.33 22.87
N ASP A 9 -20.27 11.37 22.99
CA ASP A 9 -19.99 9.94 23.10
C ASP A 9 -19.20 9.50 21.86
N MET A 10 -17.90 9.30 22.04
CA MET A 10 -17.04 8.67 21.04
C MET A 10 -17.35 7.17 21.05
N GLY A 11 -18.40 6.82 20.31
CA GLY A 11 -18.80 5.44 20.06
C GLY A 11 -17.59 4.62 19.63
N ALA A 12 -17.23 3.67 20.48
CA ALA A 12 -16.35 2.57 20.12
C ALA A 12 -17.03 1.79 19.00
N ALA A 13 -16.64 2.06 17.75
CA ALA A 13 -17.08 1.28 16.60
C ALA A 13 -16.52 -0.15 16.74
N ASN A 14 -17.39 -1.03 17.22
CA ASN A 14 -17.44 -2.48 17.05
C ASN A 14 -16.14 -3.15 16.56
N ALA A 15 -15.33 -3.61 17.52
CA ALA A 15 -14.57 -4.83 17.33
C ALA A 15 -15.54 -6.03 17.36
N SER A 16 -16.36 -6.19 16.32
CA SER A 16 -17.09 -7.44 16.09
C SER A 16 -16.07 -8.46 15.57
N GLY A 17 -15.50 -9.22 16.50
CA GLY A 17 -14.76 -10.44 16.21
C GLY A 17 -15.67 -11.46 15.55
N VAL A 18 -15.88 -11.32 14.24
CA VAL A 18 -16.26 -12.46 13.41
C VAL A 18 -15.04 -13.36 13.38
N LEU A 19 -15.10 -14.47 14.10
CA LEU A 19 -14.15 -15.57 13.93
C LEU A 19 -14.29 -16.04 12.48
N THR A 20 -13.43 -15.52 11.60
CA THR A 20 -13.38 -15.95 10.22
C THR A 20 -13.03 -17.44 10.21
N THR A 21 -13.90 -18.27 9.63
CA THR A 21 -13.63 -19.68 9.34
C THR A 21 -12.72 -19.83 8.12
N ALA A 22 -12.43 -18.72 7.43
CA ALA A 22 -11.56 -18.71 6.28
C ALA A 22 -10.14 -19.12 6.69
N ARG A 23 -9.52 -19.97 5.87
CA ARG A 23 -8.11 -20.29 6.01
C ARG A 23 -7.27 -19.09 5.55
N PRO A 24 -6.09 -18.85 6.15
CA PRO A 24 -5.19 -17.82 5.64
C PRO A 24 -4.78 -18.11 4.21
N LEU A 25 -4.59 -17.05 3.41
CA LEU A 25 -4.14 -17.12 2.01
C LEU A 25 -2.88 -18.00 1.86
N PHE A 26 -1.92 -17.82 2.78
CA PHE A 26 -0.75 -18.67 2.95
C PHE A 26 -0.21 -18.54 4.38
N GLN A 27 0.62 -19.46 4.85
CA GLN A 27 1.42 -19.25 6.06
C GLN A 27 2.73 -18.54 5.69
N PRO A 28 3.27 -17.61 6.50
CA PRO A 28 4.53 -16.92 6.17
C PRO A 28 5.72 -17.86 5.87
N ALA A 29 5.71 -19.06 6.46
CA ALA A 29 6.72 -20.10 6.22
C ALA A 29 6.47 -20.93 4.96
N ASP A 30 5.30 -20.82 4.33
CA ASP A 30 4.95 -21.59 3.15
C ASP A 30 5.91 -21.28 1.99
N PRO A 31 6.24 -22.31 1.17
CA PRO A 31 6.90 -22.09 -0.09
C PRO A 31 5.92 -21.39 -1.05
N LEU A 32 6.34 -20.24 -1.58
CA LEU A 32 5.67 -19.50 -2.64
C LEU A 32 6.60 -19.46 -3.86
N ALA A 33 6.03 -19.14 -5.03
CA ALA A 33 6.86 -18.77 -6.18
C ALA A 33 7.84 -17.65 -5.76
N LYS A 34 9.08 -17.74 -6.22
CA LYS A 34 10.12 -16.74 -5.90
C LYS A 34 10.45 -15.94 -7.14
N LEU A 35 10.37 -14.61 -7.02
CA LEU A 35 10.87 -13.68 -8.02
C LEU A 35 12.22 -13.15 -7.57
N ASN A 36 13.28 -13.50 -8.31
CA ASN A 36 14.62 -13.00 -8.05
C ASN A 36 14.88 -11.75 -8.89
N LEU A 37 14.91 -10.60 -8.25
CA LEU A 37 15.22 -9.31 -8.84
C LEU A 37 16.69 -8.98 -8.64
N SER A 38 17.39 -8.67 -9.74
CA SER A 38 18.76 -8.17 -9.66
C SER A 38 18.79 -6.77 -9.02
N ARG A 39 19.96 -6.36 -8.51
CA ARG A 39 20.13 -4.99 -8.00
C ARG A 39 19.90 -3.94 -9.08
N GLU A 40 20.32 -4.23 -10.31
CA GLU A 40 20.11 -3.37 -11.47
C GLU A 40 18.62 -3.16 -11.75
N MET A 41 17.81 -4.24 -11.76
CA MET A 41 16.36 -4.13 -11.92
C MET A 41 15.71 -3.30 -10.81
N LEU A 42 16.13 -3.49 -9.56
CA LEU A 42 15.63 -2.71 -8.43
C LEU A 42 15.99 -1.22 -8.59
N ASP A 43 17.19 -0.90 -9.06
CA ASP A 43 17.65 0.47 -9.27
C ASP A 43 16.92 1.15 -10.45
N ASP A 44 16.75 0.44 -11.57
CA ASP A 44 16.06 0.92 -12.77
C ASP A 44 14.59 1.26 -12.48
N GLN A 45 13.93 0.38 -11.74
CA GLN A 45 12.54 0.56 -11.29
C GLN A 45 12.42 1.46 -10.05
N ARG A 46 13.54 1.97 -9.55
CA ARG A 46 13.63 2.84 -8.36
C ARG A 46 12.98 2.23 -7.11
N ILE A 47 13.07 0.90 -6.96
CA ILE A 47 12.65 0.15 -5.78
C ILE A 47 13.75 0.24 -4.73
N VAL A 48 13.73 1.34 -3.98
CA VAL A 48 14.76 1.69 -3.00
C VAL A 48 14.43 1.21 -1.59
N GLY A 49 13.17 0.83 -1.33
CA GLY A 49 12.69 0.45 0.01
C GLY A 49 13.39 -0.76 0.64
N PHE A 50 14.04 -1.63 -0.15
CA PHE A 50 14.83 -2.74 0.37
C PHE A 50 16.21 -2.31 0.91
N ASN A 51 16.74 -1.15 0.46
CA ASN A 51 18.11 -0.77 0.72
C ASN A 51 18.20 0.31 1.80
N ASN A 52 18.52 -0.11 3.03
CA ASN A 52 18.66 0.80 4.18
C ASN A 52 19.79 1.83 4.04
N ARG A 53 20.73 1.64 3.11
CA ARG A 53 21.88 2.54 2.90
C ARG A 53 21.66 3.56 1.79
N ASP A 54 20.61 3.39 0.98
CA ASP A 54 20.30 4.31 -0.09
C ASP A 54 19.76 5.64 0.48
N ARG A 55 20.29 6.78 0.03
CA ARG A 55 19.77 8.09 0.45
C ARG A 55 18.31 8.26 0.01
N ARG A 56 17.92 7.69 -1.13
CA ARG A 56 16.56 7.72 -1.70
C ARG A 56 15.55 6.98 -0.81
N SER A 57 15.98 5.95 -0.07
CA SER A 57 15.09 5.17 0.81
C SER A 57 14.77 5.87 2.13
N ARG A 58 15.49 6.93 2.50
CA ARG A 58 15.26 7.65 3.75
C ARG A 58 13.84 8.18 3.90
N ALA A 59 13.24 8.69 2.83
CA ALA A 59 11.85 9.13 2.82
C ALA A 59 10.90 7.96 3.15
N TYR A 60 11.14 6.78 2.59
CA TYR A 60 10.36 5.58 2.86
C TYR A 60 10.62 4.98 4.24
N HIS A 61 11.80 5.15 4.83
CA HIS A 61 12.04 4.78 6.22
C HIS A 61 11.24 5.64 7.20
N LEU A 62 11.15 6.95 6.93
CA LEU A 62 10.32 7.87 7.72
C LEU A 62 8.83 7.52 7.55
N LEU A 63 8.38 7.32 6.31
CA LEU A 63 7.01 6.90 6.03
C LEU A 63 6.67 5.59 6.73
N ARG A 64 7.53 4.57 6.61
CA ARG A 64 7.40 3.30 7.32
C ARG A 64 7.22 3.50 8.82
N ALA A 65 8.09 4.29 9.46
CA ALA A 65 8.02 4.52 10.91
C ALA A 65 6.68 5.16 11.33
N GLN A 66 6.17 6.11 10.55
CA GLN A 66 4.88 6.75 10.79
C GLN A 66 3.71 5.79 10.57
N VAL A 67 3.70 5.08 9.44
CA VAL A 67 2.67 4.09 9.08
C VAL A 67 2.61 2.98 10.12
N THR A 68 3.73 2.36 10.48
CA THR A 68 3.79 1.30 11.50
C THR A 68 3.26 1.78 12.85
N LYS A 69 3.61 3.00 13.27
CA LYS A 69 3.12 3.57 14.53
C LYS A 69 1.60 3.74 14.54
N ILE A 70 1.03 4.28 13.46
CA ILE A 70 -0.42 4.52 13.34
C ILE A 70 -1.17 3.19 13.24
N MET A 71 -0.72 2.28 12.36
CA MET A 71 -1.34 0.96 12.19
C MET A 71 -1.36 0.19 13.52
N LYS A 72 -0.24 0.14 14.25
CA LYS A 72 -0.17 -0.52 15.55
C LYS A 72 -1.12 0.10 16.58
N ARG A 73 -1.22 1.44 16.62
CA ARG A 73 -2.09 2.15 17.56
C ARG A 73 -3.57 1.82 17.34
N ASN A 74 -3.98 1.68 16.08
CA ASN A 74 -5.37 1.42 15.71
C ASN A 74 -5.69 -0.07 15.48
N ASN A 75 -4.72 -0.96 15.69
CA ASN A 75 -4.82 -2.39 15.36
C ASN A 75 -5.19 -2.64 13.87
N TRP A 76 -4.68 -1.80 12.97
CA TRP A 76 -4.88 -1.93 11.53
C TRP A 76 -3.83 -2.86 10.92
N ARG A 77 -4.24 -3.64 9.92
CA ARG A 77 -3.38 -4.54 9.15
C ARG A 77 -3.54 -4.37 7.64
N MET A 78 -4.68 -3.86 7.18
CA MET A 78 -5.01 -3.69 5.77
C MET A 78 -5.16 -2.22 5.42
N ILE A 79 -4.24 -1.66 4.63
CA ILE A 79 -4.35 -0.27 4.18
C ILE A 79 -4.25 -0.15 2.67
N GLY A 80 -5.10 0.73 2.12
CA GLY A 80 -5.04 1.13 0.72
C GLY A 80 -4.04 2.25 0.49
N VAL A 81 -3.48 2.33 -0.70
CA VAL A 81 -2.71 3.47 -1.20
C VAL A 81 -3.37 3.93 -2.48
N THR A 82 -3.81 5.19 -2.51
CA THR A 82 -4.53 5.77 -3.65
C THR A 82 -4.10 7.22 -3.89
N SER A 83 -4.62 7.84 -4.95
CA SER A 83 -4.45 9.25 -5.29
C SER A 83 -5.76 9.82 -5.83
N ALA A 84 -5.88 11.15 -5.89
CA ALA A 84 -7.06 11.77 -6.51
C ALA A 84 -7.15 11.45 -8.01
N THR A 85 -6.01 11.59 -8.71
CA THR A 85 -5.91 11.44 -10.17
C THR A 85 -4.83 10.43 -10.55
N PRO A 86 -4.84 9.92 -11.80
CA PRO A 86 -3.77 9.08 -12.33
C PRO A 86 -2.37 9.68 -12.19
N ASP A 87 -1.36 8.83 -12.33
CA ASP A 87 0.06 9.15 -12.43
C ASP A 87 0.71 9.83 -11.20
N ALA A 88 -0.02 10.10 -10.12
CA ALA A 88 0.50 10.74 -8.90
C ALA A 88 1.63 9.94 -8.18
N GLY A 89 1.88 8.70 -8.60
CA GLY A 89 2.90 7.81 -8.04
C GLY A 89 2.42 6.97 -6.85
N LYS A 90 1.11 6.65 -6.83
CA LYS A 90 0.50 5.70 -5.88
C LYS A 90 1.23 4.37 -5.87
N THR A 91 1.38 3.71 -7.01
CA THR A 91 2.03 2.39 -7.14
C THR A 91 3.49 2.42 -6.74
N PHE A 92 4.22 3.46 -7.16
CA PHE A 92 5.60 3.68 -6.75
C PHE A 92 5.74 3.80 -5.22
N THR A 93 4.81 4.50 -4.58
CA THR A 93 4.74 4.67 -3.14
C THR A 93 4.36 3.36 -2.45
N SER A 94 3.37 2.63 -2.96
CA SER A 94 2.91 1.32 -2.48
C SER A 94 4.06 0.32 -2.45
N ILE A 95 4.80 0.19 -3.55
CA ILE A 95 5.93 -0.74 -3.69
C ILE A 95 7.04 -0.40 -2.69
N ASN A 96 7.46 0.86 -2.63
CA ASN A 96 8.57 1.26 -1.77
C ASN A 96 8.20 1.24 -0.28
N LEU A 97 6.96 1.57 0.07
CA LEU A 97 6.45 1.41 1.44
C LEU A 97 6.42 -0.06 1.84
N ALA A 98 5.90 -0.94 0.99
CA ALA A 98 5.84 -2.37 1.25
C ALA A 98 7.23 -2.98 1.41
N ALA A 99 8.18 -2.62 0.54
CA ALA A 99 9.58 -3.04 0.65
C ALA A 99 10.23 -2.55 1.96
N ALA A 100 10.01 -1.30 2.35
CA ALA A 100 10.54 -0.75 3.60
C ALA A 100 9.93 -1.44 4.84
N LEU A 101 8.62 -1.72 4.82
CA LEU A 101 7.95 -2.47 5.89
C LEU A 101 8.52 -3.89 6.00
N ALA A 102 8.70 -4.59 4.88
CA ALA A 102 9.23 -5.95 4.82
C ALA A 102 10.71 -6.06 5.26
N ALA A 103 11.46 -4.95 5.22
CA ALA A 103 12.81 -4.88 5.79
C ALA A 103 12.81 -4.88 7.34
N THR A 104 11.65 -4.80 7.98
CA THR A 104 11.51 -4.86 9.44
C THR A 104 11.56 -6.31 9.91
N ALA A 105 12.44 -6.60 10.88
CA ALA A 105 12.56 -7.93 11.44
C ALA A 105 11.22 -8.43 11.99
N GLY A 106 10.85 -9.66 11.63
CA GLY A 106 9.57 -10.25 12.05
C GLY A 106 8.36 -9.88 11.17
N THR A 107 8.41 -8.83 10.36
CA THR A 107 7.24 -8.36 9.60
C THR A 107 7.15 -8.99 8.21
N THR A 108 6.05 -9.66 7.93
CA THR A 108 5.70 -10.10 6.56
C THR A 108 4.74 -9.10 5.95
N VAL A 109 4.95 -8.76 4.68
CA VAL A 109 4.12 -7.78 3.97
C VAL A 109 3.54 -8.41 2.73
N VAL A 110 2.23 -8.29 2.55
CA VAL A 110 1.54 -8.58 1.28
C VAL A 110 1.30 -7.25 0.57
N LEU A 111 1.76 -7.14 -0.67
CA LEU A 111 1.43 -6.04 -1.56
C LEU A 111 0.52 -6.57 -2.67
N ALA A 112 -0.75 -6.19 -2.65
CA ALA A 112 -1.73 -6.60 -3.66
C ALA A 112 -2.06 -5.45 -4.61
N ASP A 113 -2.12 -5.73 -5.90
CA ASP A 113 -2.57 -4.77 -6.92
C ASP A 113 -4.08 -4.90 -7.11
N LEU A 114 -4.84 -3.92 -6.63
CA LEU A 114 -6.29 -3.85 -6.79
C LEU A 114 -6.71 -2.83 -7.87
N ASP A 115 -5.75 -2.23 -8.59
CA ASP A 115 -6.02 -1.49 -9.81
C ASP A 115 -6.24 -2.50 -10.96
N LEU A 116 -7.36 -3.22 -10.94
CA LEU A 116 -7.63 -4.34 -11.86
C LEU A 116 -7.62 -3.93 -13.34
N ARG A 117 -7.75 -2.63 -13.63
CA ARG A 117 -7.80 -2.05 -14.98
C ARG A 117 -6.42 -1.67 -15.50
N ARG A 118 -5.58 -1.08 -14.63
CA ARG A 118 -4.28 -0.48 -14.99
C ARG A 118 -3.15 -0.92 -14.05
N GLY A 119 -3.27 -2.12 -13.49
CA GLY A 119 -2.30 -2.71 -12.59
C GLY A 119 -0.89 -2.61 -13.16
N SER A 120 0.02 -2.07 -12.37
CA SER A 120 1.39 -1.76 -12.79
C SER A 120 2.44 -2.43 -11.93
N ILE A 121 2.03 -3.09 -10.83
CA ILE A 121 2.95 -3.89 -10.00
C ILE A 121 3.52 -5.04 -10.83
N TRP A 122 2.69 -5.68 -11.65
CA TRP A 122 3.11 -6.78 -12.53
C TRP A 122 4.27 -6.36 -13.46
N ASP A 123 4.09 -5.27 -14.20
CA ASP A 123 5.09 -4.70 -15.11
C ASP A 123 6.34 -4.21 -14.36
N THR A 124 6.15 -3.52 -13.23
CA THR A 124 7.26 -2.96 -12.43
C THR A 124 8.19 -4.05 -11.93
N PHE A 125 7.66 -5.23 -11.63
CA PHE A 125 8.44 -6.38 -11.19
C PHE A 125 8.92 -7.28 -12.35
N GLY A 126 8.74 -6.86 -13.61
CA GLY A 126 9.24 -7.60 -14.77
C GLY A 126 8.41 -8.83 -15.11
N ASN A 127 7.09 -8.78 -14.93
CA ASN A 127 6.13 -9.82 -15.30
C ASN A 127 6.42 -11.17 -14.62
N PRO A 128 6.36 -11.21 -13.28
CA PRO A 128 6.90 -12.33 -12.50
C PRO A 128 6.15 -13.65 -12.63
N THR A 129 4.96 -13.62 -13.23
CA THR A 129 4.03 -14.75 -13.32
C THR A 129 3.08 -14.52 -14.50
N ASP A 130 2.57 -15.60 -15.08
CA ASP A 130 1.51 -15.61 -16.08
C ASP A 130 0.10 -15.55 -15.47
N LYS A 131 0.03 -15.45 -14.14
CA LYS A 131 -1.19 -15.52 -13.33
C LYS A 131 -1.33 -14.31 -12.41
N GLY A 132 -2.50 -13.69 -12.36
CA GLY A 132 -2.78 -12.53 -11.51
C GLY A 132 -4.09 -12.61 -10.73
N LEU A 133 -4.32 -11.59 -9.90
CA LEU A 133 -5.55 -11.46 -9.11
C LEU A 133 -6.81 -11.53 -9.97
N SER A 134 -6.82 -10.84 -11.11
CA SER A 134 -7.89 -10.94 -12.11
C SER A 134 -8.22 -12.38 -12.51
N ASP A 135 -7.22 -13.21 -12.83
CA ASP A 135 -7.44 -14.61 -13.20
C ASP A 135 -8.09 -15.41 -12.07
N TYR A 136 -7.72 -15.14 -10.82
CA TYR A 136 -8.41 -15.71 -9.67
C TYR A 136 -9.85 -15.21 -9.60
N LEU A 137 -10.10 -13.89 -9.73
CA LEU A 137 -11.44 -13.31 -9.62
C LEU A 137 -12.39 -13.77 -10.75
N GLU A 138 -11.84 -14.01 -11.94
CA GLU A 138 -12.55 -14.57 -13.09
C GLU A 138 -12.75 -16.10 -13.00
N GLY A 139 -12.18 -16.76 -11.98
CA GLY A 139 -12.31 -18.21 -11.78
C GLY A 139 -11.43 -19.06 -12.69
N LYS A 140 -10.44 -18.48 -13.37
CA LYS A 140 -9.42 -19.22 -14.14
C LYS A 140 -8.42 -19.93 -13.21
N ILE A 141 -8.26 -19.41 -11.99
CA ILE A 141 -7.39 -19.96 -10.95
C ILE A 141 -8.23 -20.18 -9.70
N ASP A 142 -8.23 -21.39 -9.17
CA ASP A 142 -9.02 -21.74 -7.98
C ASP A 142 -8.42 -21.23 -6.69
N ASN A 143 -7.10 -21.35 -6.52
CA ASN A 143 -6.40 -21.04 -5.28
C ASN A 143 -5.66 -19.69 -5.37
N PRO A 144 -6.04 -18.68 -4.57
CA PRO A 144 -5.39 -17.37 -4.62
C PRO A 144 -3.96 -17.39 -4.06
N ARG A 145 -3.50 -18.49 -3.46
CA ARG A 145 -2.08 -18.70 -3.17
C ARG A 145 -1.24 -18.79 -4.44
N ASP A 146 -1.79 -19.29 -5.53
CA ASP A 146 -1.05 -19.58 -6.77
C ASP A 146 -0.66 -18.31 -7.54
N ILE A 147 -1.25 -17.17 -7.18
CA ILE A 147 -0.92 -15.83 -7.70
C ILE A 147 0.03 -15.06 -6.78
N ALA A 148 0.40 -15.62 -5.62
CA ALA A 148 1.28 -14.97 -4.65
C ALA A 148 2.75 -15.31 -4.92
N CYS A 149 3.60 -14.28 -4.99
CA CYS A 149 5.02 -14.41 -5.29
C CYS A 149 5.89 -13.69 -4.25
N ARG A 150 6.92 -14.36 -3.73
CA ARG A 150 7.88 -13.78 -2.78
C ARG A 150 9.03 -13.10 -3.53
N ILE A 151 9.33 -11.87 -3.15
CA ILE A 151 10.43 -11.10 -3.74
C ILE A 151 11.76 -11.45 -3.07
N ASN A 152 12.72 -11.96 -3.83
CA ASN A 152 14.04 -12.38 -3.35
C ASN A 152 13.92 -13.29 -2.09
N GLU A 153 14.89 -13.19 -1.17
CA GLU A 153 14.81 -13.80 0.16
C GLU A 153 14.17 -12.84 1.20
N SER A 154 13.36 -11.89 0.74
CA SER A 154 12.71 -10.91 1.61
C SER A 154 11.39 -11.45 2.18
N LYS A 155 10.80 -10.69 3.10
CA LYS A 155 9.45 -10.95 3.63
C LYS A 155 8.34 -10.21 2.85
N LEU A 156 8.65 -9.67 1.68
CA LEU A 156 7.66 -9.08 0.78
C LEU A 156 7.08 -10.14 -0.14
N VAL A 157 5.76 -10.30 -0.08
CA VAL A 157 4.96 -11.11 -1.00
C VAL A 157 4.12 -10.16 -1.84
N ILE A 158 4.13 -10.34 -3.15
CA ILE A 158 3.29 -9.59 -4.07
C ILE A 158 2.14 -10.48 -4.56
N VAL A 159 0.99 -9.85 -4.76
CA VAL A 159 -0.17 -10.42 -5.47
C VAL A 159 -0.45 -9.46 -6.63
N PRO A 160 0.20 -9.67 -7.80
CA PRO A 160 -0.01 -8.80 -8.95
C PRO A 160 -1.41 -9.04 -9.52
N THR A 161 -1.94 -8.04 -10.22
CA THR A 161 -3.06 -8.22 -11.13
C THR A 161 -2.54 -8.22 -12.55
N ILE A 162 -3.16 -9.03 -13.41
CA ILE A 162 -2.94 -9.00 -14.86
C ILE A 162 -4.15 -8.30 -15.45
N ARG A 163 -3.95 -7.50 -16.50
CA ARG A 163 -5.06 -6.78 -17.12
C ARG A 163 -6.19 -7.73 -17.51
N SER A 164 -7.39 -7.44 -17.01
CA SER A 164 -8.63 -8.15 -17.32
C SER A 164 -9.47 -7.33 -18.31
N GLU A 165 -10.21 -8.03 -19.17
CA GLU A 165 -11.25 -7.43 -20.02
C GLU A 165 -12.61 -7.35 -19.29
N ALA A 166 -12.80 -8.13 -18.22
CA ALA A 166 -14.00 -8.06 -17.39
C ALA A 166 -14.05 -6.74 -16.61
N PRO A 167 -15.24 -6.14 -16.40
CA PRO A 167 -15.40 -4.93 -15.61
C PRO A 167 -14.87 -5.12 -14.18
N SER A 168 -14.02 -4.20 -13.72
CA SER A 168 -13.40 -4.27 -12.39
C SER A 168 -14.42 -4.23 -11.26
N SER A 169 -15.49 -3.44 -11.40
CA SER A 169 -16.58 -3.38 -10.43
C SER A 169 -17.30 -4.72 -10.25
N GLU A 170 -17.48 -5.51 -11.31
CA GLU A 170 -18.04 -6.86 -11.23
C GLU A 170 -17.09 -7.83 -10.51
N LEU A 171 -15.80 -7.75 -10.80
CA LEU A 171 -14.78 -8.56 -10.14
C LEU A 171 -14.68 -8.25 -8.64
N LEU A 172 -14.72 -6.96 -8.27
CA LEU A 172 -14.69 -6.51 -6.87
C LEU A 172 -15.98 -6.82 -6.11
N ALA A 173 -17.13 -6.89 -6.79
CA ALA A 173 -18.40 -7.30 -6.18
C ALA A 173 -18.55 -8.83 -6.01
N SER A 174 -17.62 -9.62 -6.57
CA SER A 174 -17.73 -11.08 -6.58
C SER A 174 -17.50 -11.73 -5.21
N ASP A 175 -18.11 -12.91 -5.00
CA ASP A 175 -17.83 -13.75 -3.83
C ASP A 175 -16.35 -14.17 -3.74
N ARG A 176 -15.67 -14.23 -4.89
CA ARG A 176 -14.23 -14.55 -4.95
C ARG A 176 -13.39 -13.43 -4.37
N PHE A 177 -13.72 -12.17 -4.67
CA PHE A 177 -13.03 -11.04 -4.04
C PHE A 177 -13.26 -11.01 -2.53
N ARG A 178 -14.50 -11.22 -2.08
CA ARG A 178 -14.81 -11.36 -0.65
C ARG A 178 -13.99 -12.48 0.00
N SER A 179 -13.96 -13.66 -0.63
CA SER A 179 -13.17 -14.79 -0.14
C SER A 179 -11.66 -14.46 -0.07
N PHE A 180 -11.12 -13.76 -1.07
CA PHE A 180 -9.73 -13.30 -1.07
C PHE A 180 -9.43 -12.38 0.12
N ILE A 181 -10.29 -11.38 0.38
CA ILE A 181 -10.15 -10.49 1.52
C ILE A 181 -10.26 -11.26 2.85
N GLU A 182 -11.20 -12.18 2.98
CA GLU A 182 -11.36 -13.01 4.18
C GLU A 182 -10.12 -13.86 4.47
N GLN A 183 -9.52 -14.46 3.43
CA GLN A 183 -8.28 -15.22 3.52
C GLN A 183 -7.09 -14.34 3.92
N LEU A 184 -7.03 -13.09 3.43
CA LEU A 184 -6.04 -12.12 3.89
C LEU A 184 -6.30 -11.72 5.35
N ARG A 185 -7.54 -11.47 5.77
CA ARG A 185 -7.88 -11.14 7.17
C ARG A 185 -7.51 -12.28 8.13
N ALA A 186 -7.60 -13.53 7.67
CA ALA A 186 -7.22 -14.73 8.41
C ALA A 186 -5.70 -14.95 8.55
N MET A 187 -4.87 -14.16 7.85
CA MET A 187 -3.41 -14.22 7.99
C MET A 187 -2.96 -13.92 9.43
N PRO A 188 -1.78 -14.41 9.85
CA PRO A 188 -1.20 -14.11 11.15
C PRO A 188 -1.13 -12.60 11.46
N GLN A 189 -1.18 -12.25 12.75
CA GLN A 189 -1.29 -10.86 13.22
C GLN A 189 -0.09 -9.97 12.88
N ASP A 190 1.08 -10.57 12.63
CA ASP A 190 2.32 -9.91 12.23
C ASP A 190 2.43 -9.67 10.71
N VAL A 191 1.43 -10.08 9.93
CA VAL A 191 1.31 -9.81 8.49
C VAL A 191 0.60 -8.49 8.27
N LEU A 192 1.25 -7.58 7.54
CA LEU A 192 0.68 -6.32 7.07
C LEU A 192 0.32 -6.43 5.59
N MET A 193 -0.75 -5.75 5.17
CA MET A 193 -1.22 -5.75 3.78
C MET A 193 -1.33 -4.31 3.27
N ILE A 194 -0.67 -4.09 2.14
CA ILE A 194 -0.72 -2.85 1.38
C ILE A 194 -1.45 -3.16 0.08
N PHE A 195 -2.48 -2.37 -0.23
CA PHE A 195 -3.25 -2.51 -1.47
C PHE A 195 -2.98 -1.29 -2.35
N ASP A 196 -2.44 -1.51 -3.55
CA ASP A 196 -2.39 -0.45 -4.55
C ASP A 196 -3.76 -0.32 -5.19
N LEU A 197 -4.38 0.86 -5.08
CA LEU A 197 -5.74 1.11 -5.55
C LEU A 197 -5.72 1.97 -6.81
N PRO A 198 -6.78 1.98 -7.61
CA PRO A 198 -6.93 2.99 -8.66
C PRO A 198 -7.10 4.39 -8.06
N PRO A 199 -6.92 5.45 -8.86
CA PRO A 199 -7.19 6.81 -8.42
C PRO A 199 -8.69 7.03 -8.16
N VAL A 200 -9.04 7.78 -7.12
CA VAL A 200 -10.44 7.94 -6.66
C VAL A 200 -11.35 8.60 -7.70
N PHE A 201 -10.83 9.42 -8.60
CA PHE A 201 -11.65 10.02 -9.68
C PHE A 201 -11.65 9.22 -10.98
N ALA A 202 -10.97 8.07 -11.05
CA ALA A 202 -10.97 7.25 -12.25
C ALA A 202 -12.25 6.41 -12.37
N ASP A 203 -12.71 5.85 -11.24
CA ASP A 203 -13.87 4.96 -11.10
C ASP A 203 -14.21 4.78 -9.61
N ASP A 204 -15.20 3.93 -9.33
CA ASP A 204 -15.71 3.59 -8.00
C ASP A 204 -14.94 2.46 -7.30
N ASP A 205 -13.99 1.80 -7.97
CA ASP A 205 -13.24 0.65 -7.45
C ASP A 205 -12.53 0.97 -6.13
N ALA A 206 -11.92 2.15 -6.01
CA ALA A 206 -11.24 2.58 -4.80
C ALA A 206 -12.21 2.71 -3.62
N ILE A 207 -13.43 3.22 -3.87
CA ILE A 207 -14.50 3.37 -2.87
C ILE A 207 -14.99 1.98 -2.44
N MET A 208 -15.26 1.08 -3.40
CA MET A 208 -15.68 -0.29 -3.12
C MET A 208 -14.64 -1.04 -2.27
N CYS A 209 -13.35 -0.88 -2.57
CA CYS A 209 -12.28 -1.51 -1.80
C CYS A 209 -12.24 -1.03 -0.35
N MET A 210 -12.58 0.25 -0.07
CA MET A 210 -12.54 0.81 1.28
C MET A 210 -13.46 0.11 2.28
N GLU A 211 -14.52 -0.55 1.83
CA GLU A 211 -15.40 -1.35 2.71
C GLU A 211 -14.65 -2.49 3.42
N TYR A 212 -13.53 -2.93 2.82
CA TYR A 212 -12.75 -4.06 3.29
C TYR A 212 -11.45 -3.66 3.99
N LEU A 213 -10.97 -2.43 3.78
CA LEU A 213 -9.68 -1.96 4.29
C LEU A 213 -9.86 -1.14 5.59
N ASP A 214 -8.83 -1.13 6.42
CA ASP A 214 -8.87 -0.42 7.70
C ASP A 214 -8.70 1.09 7.55
N ALA A 215 -7.94 1.52 6.55
CA ALA A 215 -7.60 2.90 6.27
C ALA A 215 -6.98 3.06 4.86
N TYR A 216 -6.77 4.30 4.43
CA TYR A 216 -6.00 4.60 3.23
C TYR A 216 -4.89 5.63 3.48
N LEU A 217 -3.83 5.55 2.66
CA LEU A 217 -2.79 6.55 2.52
C LEU A 217 -2.99 7.27 1.19
N LEU A 218 -3.08 8.60 1.23
CA LEU A 218 -3.34 9.41 0.05
C LEU A 218 -2.04 9.99 -0.53
N VAL A 219 -1.71 9.61 -1.76
CA VAL A 219 -0.57 10.17 -2.51
C VAL A 219 -0.99 11.44 -3.23
N VAL A 220 -0.24 12.51 -2.97
CA VAL A 220 -0.45 13.86 -3.50
C VAL A 220 0.75 14.22 -4.37
N ASP A 221 0.51 14.60 -5.62
CA ASP A 221 1.57 14.97 -6.55
C ASP A 221 1.91 16.46 -6.46
N HIS A 222 3.16 16.77 -6.16
CA HIS A 222 3.62 18.13 -5.96
C HIS A 222 3.49 18.97 -7.23
N GLY A 223 2.72 20.05 -7.13
CA GLY A 223 2.47 20.99 -8.24
C GLY A 223 1.44 20.51 -9.26
N VAL A 224 0.83 19.34 -9.06
CA VAL A 224 -0.18 18.77 -9.97
C VAL A 224 -1.51 18.55 -9.24
N SER A 225 -1.48 17.91 -8.06
CA SER A 225 -2.68 17.72 -7.26
C SER A 225 -3.13 19.05 -6.63
N THR A 226 -4.39 19.40 -6.80
CA THR A 226 -4.98 20.62 -6.20
C THR A 226 -5.60 20.34 -4.83
N ALA A 227 -5.65 21.35 -3.95
CA ALA A 227 -6.30 21.23 -2.64
C ALA A 227 -7.76 20.75 -2.75
N ARG A 228 -8.52 21.28 -3.72
CA ARG A 228 -9.90 20.85 -3.98
C ARG A 228 -10.01 19.37 -4.34
N GLN A 229 -9.10 18.85 -5.14
CA GLN A 229 -9.08 17.42 -5.49
C GLN A 229 -8.77 16.55 -4.27
N ILE A 230 -7.88 17.00 -3.39
CA ILE A 230 -7.56 16.30 -2.14
C ILE A 230 -8.78 16.29 -1.20
N GLU A 231 -9.43 17.44 -1.01
CA GLU A 231 -10.63 17.58 -0.17
C GLU A 231 -11.76 16.68 -0.67
N GLU A 232 -12.05 16.71 -1.97
CA GLU A 232 -13.11 15.88 -2.55
C GLU A 232 -12.75 14.39 -2.48
N THR A 233 -11.47 14.02 -2.62
CA THR A 233 -11.02 12.63 -2.43
C THR A 233 -11.30 12.15 -1.01
N VAL A 234 -10.93 12.95 0.00
CA VAL A 234 -11.19 12.62 1.42
C VAL A 234 -12.69 12.51 1.69
N ARG A 235 -13.49 13.38 1.07
CA ARG A 235 -14.95 13.35 1.17
C ARG A 235 -15.55 12.08 0.55
N LEU A 236 -15.12 11.69 -0.64
CA LEU A 236 -15.62 10.49 -1.33
C LEU A 236 -15.26 9.20 -0.61
N LEU A 237 -14.09 9.14 0.05
CA LEU A 237 -13.68 7.97 0.80
C LEU A 237 -14.23 7.93 2.24
N HIS A 238 -14.94 8.96 2.70
CA HIS A 238 -15.58 8.94 4.02
C HIS A 238 -16.66 7.84 4.08
N PRO A 239 -16.74 7.00 5.14
CA PRO A 239 -16.10 7.14 6.46
C PRO A 239 -14.74 6.45 6.64
N ALA A 240 -14.11 5.96 5.58
CA ALA A 240 -12.83 5.27 5.69
C ALA A 240 -11.76 6.19 6.33
N PRO A 241 -11.00 5.72 7.33
CA PRO A 241 -9.96 6.51 7.95
C PRO A 241 -8.84 6.87 6.98
N CYS A 242 -8.48 8.15 6.92
CA CYS A 242 -7.24 8.58 6.28
C CYS A 242 -6.06 8.39 7.26
N LEU A 243 -5.12 7.51 6.93
CA LEU A 243 -3.88 7.31 7.69
C LEU A 243 -2.99 8.56 7.60
N GLY A 244 -3.00 9.23 6.45
CA GLY A 244 -2.23 10.43 6.18
C GLY A 244 -2.02 10.66 4.68
N THR A 245 -1.16 11.63 4.36
CA THR A 245 -0.79 11.98 2.99
C THR A 245 0.70 11.80 2.71
N VAL A 246 1.05 11.49 1.46
CA VAL A 246 2.43 11.48 0.95
C VAL A 246 2.57 12.49 -0.17
N LEU A 247 3.41 13.50 0.02
CA LEU A 247 3.76 14.44 -1.04
C LEU A 247 4.85 13.85 -1.93
N ASN A 248 4.46 13.39 -3.13
CA ASN A 248 5.36 12.79 -4.10
C ASN A 248 5.92 13.84 -5.08
N ARG A 249 7.06 13.52 -5.71
CA ARG A 249 7.77 14.37 -6.70
C ARG A 249 7.99 15.81 -6.23
N TYR A 250 8.17 15.98 -4.93
CA TYR A 250 8.48 17.27 -4.34
C TYR A 250 9.73 17.90 -4.96
N LYS A 251 9.62 19.16 -5.41
CA LYS A 251 10.69 19.94 -6.06
C LYS A 251 11.01 21.21 -5.26
N GLY A 252 11.12 21.11 -3.93
CA GLY A 252 11.56 22.22 -3.08
C GLY A 252 13.09 22.34 -2.99
N GLY A 253 13.59 23.57 -2.86
CA GLY A 253 15.01 23.90 -2.70
C GLY A 253 15.47 24.00 -1.24
N PHE A 254 16.76 24.32 -1.03
CA PHE A 254 17.43 24.41 0.28
C PHE A 254 16.79 25.37 1.31
N ALA A 255 15.88 26.25 0.89
CA ALA A 255 15.20 27.22 1.75
C ALA A 255 13.75 26.85 2.08
N ASP A 256 13.29 25.68 1.65
CA ASP A 256 11.91 25.26 1.91
C ASP A 256 11.78 24.65 3.33
N PRO A 257 10.85 25.13 4.18
CA PRO A 257 10.61 24.56 5.51
C PRO A 257 10.21 23.08 5.52
N TYR A 258 9.84 22.49 4.36
CA TYR A 258 9.58 21.05 4.22
C TYR A 258 10.80 20.23 3.75
N GLY A 259 11.91 20.87 3.35
CA GLY A 259 13.11 20.22 2.85
C GLY A 259 14.11 19.89 3.96
N TYR A 260 14.36 18.60 4.21
CA TYR A 260 15.54 18.17 4.97
C TYR A 260 16.82 18.49 4.18
N GLY A 261 17.34 19.69 4.34
CA GLY A 261 18.65 20.09 3.84
C GLY A 261 19.77 19.33 4.55
N TYR A 262 20.29 18.27 3.94
CA TYR A 262 21.65 17.84 4.25
C TYR A 262 22.61 18.78 3.52
N GLY A 263 23.06 19.81 4.24
CA GLY A 263 24.26 20.54 3.85
C GLY A 263 25.46 19.60 3.96
N ASP A 264 26.23 19.50 2.88
CA ASP A 264 27.59 18.96 2.86
C ASP A 264 28.52 19.83 3.72
N ARG A 265 28.32 19.81 5.05
CA ARG A 265 29.29 20.29 6.04
C ARG A 265 29.89 19.13 6.80
N TYR A 266 30.47 18.19 6.07
CA TYR A 266 31.54 17.34 6.58
C TYR A 266 32.46 17.01 5.41
N GLY A 267 33.54 17.79 5.24
CA GLY A 267 34.61 17.40 4.33
C GLY A 267 35.37 18.51 3.62
N MET A 268 35.91 19.50 4.34
CA MET A 268 37.18 20.11 3.91
C MET A 268 37.89 20.69 5.13
N LYS A 269 38.59 19.80 5.85
CA LYS A 269 39.83 20.20 6.51
C LYS A 269 40.83 20.39 5.39
N SER A 270 41.18 21.63 5.10
CA SER A 270 42.39 21.95 4.33
C SER A 270 43.59 21.44 5.12
N TYR A 271 44.35 20.54 4.50
CA TYR A 271 45.77 20.42 4.79
C TYR A 271 46.48 21.30 3.77
N ASP A 272 47.33 22.18 4.34
CA ASP A 272 48.31 23.10 3.77
C ASP A 272 47.83 24.19 2.78
#